data_AF-A0A1I7KW77-F1
#
_entry.id   AF-A0A1I7KW77-F1
#
_cell.length_a   1.000
_cell.length_b   1.000
_cell.length_c   1.000
_cell.angle_alpha   90.00
_cell.angle_beta   90.00
_cell.angle_gamma   90.00
#
_symmetry.space_group_name_H-M   'P 1'
#
loop_
_entity.id
_entity.type
_entity.pdbx_description
1 polymer ?
#
loop_
_entity_poly.entity_id
_entity_poly.type
_entity_poly.pdbx_seq_one_letter_code
_entity_poly.pdbx_strand_id
1 'polypeptide(L)'
;MELIHGEIEPNIGIGKCRLGAKKEVILRLFSSEFKLWERGDGFCTYTFDNVKLWFDVNGELQQIGVTKGFLDGFHDIHVGDTLSDVKKTFGNYEDDGEVWSYVNK
;
A
#
# COMPACT_ATOMS: atom_id res chain seq x y z
N MET A 1 12.67 7.30 -5.52
CA MET A 1 11.35 7.83 -5.08
C MET A 1 10.40 7.85 -6.25
N GLU A 2 9.34 7.07 -6.15
CA GLU A 2 8.32 6.92 -7.17
C GLU A 2 7.16 7.88 -6.92
N LEU A 3 6.69 8.55 -7.96
CA LEU A 3 5.59 9.48 -7.85
C LEU A 3 4.28 8.74 -8.16
N ILE A 4 3.66 8.17 -7.13
CA ILE A 4 2.25 7.78 -7.23
C ILE A 4 1.42 9.04 -6.99
N HIS A 5 0.69 9.43 -8.03
CA HIS A 5 -0.27 10.52 -8.01
C HIS A 5 -1.63 10.00 -8.44
N GLY A 6 -2.67 10.61 -7.89
CA GLY A 6 -4.06 10.36 -8.22
C GLY A 6 -4.89 10.00 -7.01
N GLU A 7 -6.18 10.30 -7.10
CA GLU A 7 -7.16 10.01 -6.06
C GLU A 7 -7.16 8.53 -5.68
N ILE A 8 -7.41 8.28 -4.39
CA ILE A 8 -7.69 6.96 -3.87
C ILE A 8 -9.15 6.64 -4.20
N GLU A 9 -9.35 5.67 -5.09
CA GLU A 9 -10.67 5.13 -5.43
C GLU A 9 -10.89 3.84 -4.64
N PRO A 10 -11.82 3.80 -3.66
CA PRO A 10 -12.06 2.64 -2.81
C PRO A 10 -12.29 1.36 -3.61
N ASN A 11 -11.57 0.29 -3.24
CA ASN A 11 -11.64 -1.03 -3.90
C ASN A 11 -11.28 -1.03 -5.41
N ILE A 12 -10.73 0.07 -5.94
CA ILE A 12 -10.35 0.19 -7.35
C ILE A 12 -8.84 0.41 -7.49
N GLY A 13 -8.27 1.36 -6.75
CA GLY A 13 -6.83 1.62 -6.79
C GLY A 13 -6.42 3.06 -6.44
N ILE A 14 -5.21 3.43 -6.86
CA ILE A 14 -4.62 4.76 -6.64
C ILE A 14 -4.07 5.27 -7.97
N GLY A 15 -4.71 6.30 -8.53
CA GLY A 15 -4.36 6.85 -9.84
C GLY A 15 -4.28 5.79 -10.94
N LYS A 16 -3.09 5.56 -11.50
CA LYS A 16 -2.86 4.55 -12.55
C LYS A 16 -2.67 3.12 -12.03
N CYS A 17 -2.43 2.94 -10.73
CA CYS A 17 -2.30 1.60 -10.14
C CYS A 17 -3.69 1.05 -9.84
N ARG A 18 -4.11 0.00 -10.58
CA ARG A 18 -5.44 -0.60 -10.46
C ARG A 18 -5.36 -1.99 -9.83
N LEU A 19 -6.21 -2.26 -8.86
CA LEU A 19 -6.37 -3.59 -8.27
C LEU A 19 -6.86 -4.58 -9.35
N GLY A 20 -6.42 -5.83 -9.27
CA GLY A 20 -6.66 -6.88 -10.27
C GLY A 20 -5.78 -6.78 -11.53
N ALA A 21 -5.05 -5.68 -11.73
CA ALA A 21 -4.15 -5.56 -12.88
C ALA A 21 -2.95 -6.49 -12.75
N LYS A 22 -2.47 -7.00 -13.90
CA LYS A 22 -1.30 -7.88 -13.95
C LYS A 22 -0.02 -7.14 -13.58
N LYS A 23 0.88 -7.83 -12.87
CA LYS A 23 2.17 -7.28 -12.41
C LYS A 23 2.99 -6.66 -13.54
N GLU A 24 3.00 -7.23 -14.73
CA GLU A 24 3.78 -6.72 -15.86
C GLU A 24 3.27 -5.35 -16.33
N VAL A 25 1.98 -5.07 -16.16
CA VAL A 25 1.37 -3.77 -16.49
C VAL A 25 1.73 -2.75 -15.41
N ILE A 26 1.58 -3.13 -14.15
CA ILE A 26 1.80 -2.24 -13.01
C ILE A 26 3.28 -1.88 -12.86
N LEU A 27 4.19 -2.85 -12.97
CA LEU A 27 5.62 -2.60 -12.79
C LEU A 27 6.21 -1.68 -13.86
N ARG A 28 5.59 -1.58 -15.05
CA ARG A 28 5.98 -0.61 -16.09
C ARG A 28 5.70 0.85 -15.73
N LEU A 29 4.89 1.10 -14.70
CA LEU A 29 4.61 2.44 -14.22
C LEU A 29 5.78 3.01 -13.39
N PHE A 30 6.69 2.16 -12.94
CA PHE A 30 7.79 2.51 -12.05
C PHE A 30 9.13 2.40 -12.79
N SER A 31 10.08 3.26 -12.45
CA SER A 31 11.38 3.33 -13.13
C SER A 31 12.56 3.05 -12.21
N SER A 32 12.35 3.13 -10.90
CA SER A 32 13.34 2.84 -9.88
C SER A 32 13.52 1.34 -9.71
N GLU A 33 14.69 0.97 -9.19
CA GLU A 33 14.92 -0.39 -8.73
C GLU A 33 13.98 -0.75 -7.57
N PHE A 34 13.64 -2.03 -7.48
CA PHE A 34 12.78 -2.57 -6.43
C PHE A 34 13.46 -3.74 -5.73
N LYS A 35 13.05 -3.97 -4.49
CA LYS A 35 13.32 -5.22 -3.77
C LYS A 35 12.14 -6.16 -3.95
N LEU A 36 12.43 -7.40 -4.35
CA LEU A 36 11.45 -8.46 -4.51
C LEU A 36 11.49 -9.40 -3.30
N TRP A 37 10.32 -9.70 -2.76
CA TRP A 37 10.11 -10.81 -1.84
C TRP A 37 9.05 -11.74 -2.41
N GLU A 38 9.29 -13.04 -2.37
CA GLU A 38 8.35 -14.06 -2.85
C GLU A 38 8.11 -15.10 -1.76
N ARG A 39 6.85 -15.56 -1.65
CA ARG A 39 6.45 -16.58 -0.67
C ARG A 39 6.68 -18.02 -1.17
N GLY A 40 7.00 -18.19 -2.46
CA GLY A 40 7.25 -19.49 -3.10
C GLY A 40 6.02 -20.13 -3.78
N ASP A 41 4.82 -19.61 -3.53
CA ASP A 41 3.56 -20.03 -4.18
C ASP A 41 3.12 -19.09 -5.31
N GLY A 42 3.96 -18.11 -5.66
CA GLY A 42 3.66 -17.07 -6.64
C GLY A 42 3.19 -15.75 -6.03
N PHE A 43 2.81 -15.72 -4.74
CA PHE A 43 2.58 -14.46 -4.05
C PHE A 43 3.90 -13.69 -3.94
N CYS A 44 3.88 -12.44 -4.35
CA CYS A 44 5.08 -11.61 -4.37
C CYS A 44 4.81 -10.18 -3.93
N THR A 45 5.85 -9.55 -3.43
CA THR A 45 5.83 -8.18 -2.96
C THR A 45 6.99 -7.40 -3.55
N TYR A 46 6.67 -6.31 -4.24
CA TYR A 46 7.64 -5.40 -4.83
C TYR A 46 7.71 -4.15 -3.95
N THR A 47 8.89 -3.86 -3.42
CA THR A 47 9.13 -2.72 -2.53
C THR A 47 10.07 -1.73 -3.19
N PHE A 48 9.56 -0.54 -3.46
CA PHE A 48 10.29 0.66 -3.86
C PHE A 48 10.49 1.55 -2.63
N ASP A 49 11.21 2.66 -2.76
CA ASP A 49 11.49 3.57 -1.63
C ASP A 49 10.24 4.00 -0.85
N ASN A 50 9.17 4.37 -1.57
CA ASN A 50 7.96 4.95 -1.00
C ASN A 50 6.67 4.24 -1.43
N VAL A 51 6.79 3.09 -2.09
CA VAL A 51 5.68 2.30 -2.62
C VAL A 51 5.94 0.84 -2.33
N LYS A 52 4.89 0.13 -1.94
CA LYS A 52 4.90 -1.32 -1.81
C LYS A 52 3.68 -1.91 -2.52
N LEU A 53 3.90 -2.94 -3.32
CA LEU A 53 2.87 -3.57 -4.13
C LEU A 53 2.81 -5.05 -3.80
N TRP A 54 1.62 -5.58 -3.54
CA TRP A 54 1.41 -7.00 -3.28
C TRP A 54 0.59 -7.62 -4.40
N PHE A 55 1.12 -8.70 -4.97
CA PHE A 55 0.47 -9.46 -6.02
C PHE A 55 0.16 -10.86 -5.51
N ASP A 56 -1.01 -11.37 -5.87
CA ASP A 56 -1.40 -12.73 -5.57
C ASP A 56 -0.66 -13.77 -6.43
N VAL A 57 -1.00 -15.03 -6.20
CA VAL A 57 -0.45 -16.19 -6.92
C VAL A 57 -0.75 -16.19 -8.43
N ASN A 58 -1.75 -15.42 -8.88
CA ASN A 58 -2.09 -15.23 -10.29
C ASN A 58 -1.39 -13.99 -10.90
N GLY A 59 -0.54 -13.32 -10.13
CA GLY A 59 0.17 -12.11 -10.52
C GLY A 59 -0.72 -10.87 -10.61
N GLU A 60 -1.87 -10.86 -9.91
CA GLU A 60 -2.81 -9.73 -9.89
C GLU A 60 -2.58 -8.85 -8.67
N LEU A 61 -2.63 -7.53 -8.87
CA LEU A 61 -2.38 -6.56 -7.80
C LEU A 61 -3.53 -6.59 -6.78
N GLN A 62 -3.22 -6.93 -5.53
CA GLN A 62 -4.21 -7.03 -4.45
C GLN A 62 -4.12 -5.86 -3.45
N GLN A 63 -2.94 -5.26 -3.30
CA GLN A 63 -2.75 -4.17 -2.35
C GLN A 63 -1.71 -3.17 -2.85
N ILE A 64 -1.97 -1.90 -2.57
CA ILE A 64 -1.08 -0.77 -2.84
C ILE A 64 -0.79 -0.09 -1.50
N GLY A 65 0.48 -0.04 -1.12
CA GLY A 65 0.96 0.67 0.05
C GLY A 65 1.76 1.87 -0.39
N VAL A 66 1.43 3.03 0.15
CA VAL A 66 2.14 4.29 -0.08
C VAL A 66 2.67 4.83 1.23
N THR A 67 3.78 5.55 1.18
CA THR A 67 4.35 6.23 2.35
C THR A 67 4.84 7.63 1.97
N LYS A 68 5.74 8.20 2.76
CA LYS A 68 6.31 9.54 2.60
C LYS A 68 6.64 9.83 1.13
N GLY A 69 5.99 10.85 0.56
CA GLY A 69 6.10 11.23 -0.85
C GLY A 69 4.82 11.05 -1.66
N PHE A 70 3.82 10.31 -1.14
CA PHE A 70 2.45 10.37 -1.64
C PHE A 70 1.80 11.68 -1.17
N LEU A 71 1.26 12.46 -2.12
CA LEU A 71 0.76 13.82 -1.87
C LEU A 71 -0.77 13.89 -1.81
N ASP A 72 -1.46 12.90 -2.37
CA ASP A 72 -2.91 12.83 -2.31
C ASP A 72 -3.37 12.23 -0.96
N GLY A 73 -4.67 12.22 -0.72
CA GLY A 73 -5.26 11.75 0.52
C GLY A 73 -6.49 10.87 0.32
N PHE A 74 -7.00 10.35 1.44
CA PHE A 74 -8.26 9.62 1.50
C PHE A 74 -9.20 10.33 2.49
N HIS A 75 -10.28 10.92 1.98
CA HIS A 75 -11.18 11.77 2.78
C HIS A 75 -10.42 12.80 3.64
N ASP A 76 -9.54 13.58 3.01
CA ASP A 76 -8.69 14.60 3.64
C ASP A 76 -7.63 14.09 4.63
N ILE A 77 -7.47 12.76 4.76
CA ILE A 77 -6.36 12.15 5.50
C ILE A 77 -5.18 11.87 4.58
N HIS A 78 -4.02 12.35 4.96
CA HIS A 78 -2.77 12.26 4.22
C HIS A 78 -1.71 11.47 5.02
N VAL A 79 -0.70 10.98 4.31
CA VAL A 79 0.46 10.37 4.96
C VAL A 79 1.19 11.44 5.79
N GLY A 80 1.25 11.21 7.10
CA GLY A 80 1.86 12.13 8.07
C GLY A 80 0.86 12.80 9.00
N ASP A 81 -0.43 12.68 8.73
CA ASP A 81 -1.48 13.17 9.63
C ASP A 81 -1.51 12.39 10.95
N THR A 82 -1.99 13.04 12.01
CA THR A 82 -2.03 12.45 13.34
C THR A 82 -3.25 11.56 13.53
N LEU A 83 -3.21 10.66 14.52
CA LEU A 83 -4.40 9.93 14.96
C LEU A 83 -5.55 10.86 15.37
N SER A 84 -5.25 12.08 15.84
CA SER A 84 -6.26 13.08 16.16
C SER A 84 -7.00 13.55 14.91
N ASP A 85 -6.31 13.73 13.80
CA ASP A 85 -6.91 14.18 12.54
C ASP A 85 -7.76 13.07 11.92
N VAL A 86 -7.28 11.82 11.94
CA VAL A 86 -8.08 10.64 11.57
C VAL A 86 -9.38 10.57 12.38
N LYS A 87 -9.31 10.80 13.70
CA LYS A 87 -10.50 10.80 14.58
C LYS A 87 -11.49 11.91 14.25
N LYS A 88 -11.03 13.09 13.82
CA LYS A 88 -11.93 14.18 13.40
C LYS A 88 -12.70 13.80 12.15
N THR A 89 -12.08 13.09 11.22
CA THR A 89 -12.70 12.68 9.95
C THR A 89 -13.62 11.47 10.12
N PHE A 90 -13.15 10.40 10.78
CA PHE A 90 -13.84 9.11 10.80
C PHE A 90 -14.46 8.74 12.16
N GLY A 91 -14.21 9.53 13.21
CA GLY A 91 -14.65 9.22 14.57
C GLY A 91 -13.68 8.31 15.32
N ASN A 92 -14.15 7.70 16.41
CA ASN A 92 -13.34 6.79 17.20
C ASN A 92 -13.13 5.46 16.46
N TYR A 93 -11.99 4.82 16.70
CA TYR A 93 -11.70 3.46 16.27
C TYR A 93 -11.69 2.53 17.47
N GLU A 94 -12.02 1.26 17.23
CA GLU A 94 -11.79 0.18 18.20
C GLU A 94 -10.33 -0.26 18.09
N ASP A 95 -9.63 -0.24 19.23
CA ASP A 95 -8.30 -0.83 19.37
C ASP A 95 -8.51 -2.23 19.96
N ASP A 96 -8.44 -3.25 19.11
CA ASP A 96 -8.61 -4.64 19.52
C ASP A 96 -7.41 -5.18 20.36
N GLY A 97 -6.43 -4.33 20.68
CA GLY A 97 -5.33 -4.66 21.58
C GLY A 97 -4.43 -5.75 20.99
N GLU A 98 -3.46 -5.36 20.14
CA GLU A 98 -2.46 -6.30 19.68
C GLU A 98 -1.55 -6.79 20.83
N VAL A 99 -1.83 -7.99 21.35
CA VAL A 99 -0.97 -8.67 22.33
C VAL A 99 0.17 -9.36 21.60
N TRP A 100 1.31 -8.68 21.48
CA TRP A 100 2.54 -9.28 20.98
C TRP A 100 3.17 -10.19 22.02
N SER A 101 3.03 -11.52 21.88
CA SER A 101 3.77 -12.48 22.70
C SER A 101 5.18 -12.70 22.13
N TYR A 102 6.21 -12.26 22.86
CA TYR A 102 7.60 -12.64 22.58
C TYR A 102 7.79 -14.14 22.85
N VAL A 103 8.09 -14.91 21.79
CA VAL A 103 8.58 -16.28 21.93
C VAL A 103 10.11 -16.22 21.88
N ASN A 104 10.77 -16.34 23.02
CA ASN A 104 12.22 -16.60 23.04
C ASN A 104 12.45 -17.99 22.44
N LYS A 105 13.26 -18.06 21.37
CA LYS A 105 13.84 -19.30 20.85
C LYS A 105 15.09 -19.67 21.63
#